data_AF-A0A812PD64-F1
#
_entry.id   AF-A0A812PD64-F1
#
_cell.length_a   1.000
_cell.length_b   1.000
_cell.length_c   1.000
_cell.angle_alpha   90.00
_cell.angle_beta   90.00
_cell.angle_gamma   90.00
#
_symmetry.space_group_name_H-M   'P 1'
#
loop_
_entity.id
_entity.type
_entity.pdbx_description
1 polymer ?
#
loop_
_entity_poly.entity_id
_entity_poly.type
_entity_poly.pdbx_seq_one_letter_code
_entity_poly.pdbx_strand_id
1 'polypeptide(L)'
;MSPWAAFFWECAPVSLQTAKKRLFEFVIKEASHLENAWVDTESFSKYLKPLQGKPAAATFPNLGGSSTLVSPAQDATMTAEDYKHIGSFFRKASATQQDAVLKAVGDALRERLTRDPKAPLWLNTEGSGVAWLHVRIDPTPKYYHHRPYRSKEYGLSSETCESSSVC
;
A
#
# COMPACT_ATOMS: atom_id res chain seq x y z
N MET A 1 -12.72 -12.82 7.77
CA MET A 1 -12.69 -11.69 6.81
C MET A 1 -13.12 -10.41 7.52
N SER A 2 -12.71 -9.24 7.04
CA SER A 2 -13.11 -7.94 7.61
C SER A 2 -14.64 -7.77 7.64
N PRO A 3 -15.21 -7.17 8.70
CA PRO A 3 -16.64 -6.87 8.76
C PRO A 3 -17.08 -5.76 7.79
N TRP A 4 -16.15 -4.92 7.33
CA TRP A 4 -16.46 -3.81 6.40
C TRP A 4 -16.31 -4.23 4.94
N ALA A 5 -17.22 -3.74 4.09
CA ALA A 5 -17.15 -3.95 2.64
C ALA A 5 -16.02 -3.11 2.01
N ALA A 6 -15.91 -1.83 2.40
CA ALA A 6 -14.75 -0.99 2.05
C ALA A 6 -13.92 -0.61 3.28
N PHE A 7 -12.59 -0.66 3.12
CA PHE A 7 -11.65 -0.27 4.15
C PHE A 7 -10.32 0.14 3.53
N PHE A 8 -9.56 0.97 4.22
CA PHE A 8 -8.14 1.19 3.95
C PHE A 8 -7.31 0.12 4.64
N TRP A 9 -6.26 -0.34 3.97
CA TRP A 9 -5.18 -1.11 4.57
C TRP A 9 -4.01 -0.16 4.82
N GLU A 10 -3.54 -0.10 6.07
CA GLU A 10 -2.41 0.74 6.47
C GLU A 10 -1.39 -0.13 7.19
N CYS A 11 -0.16 -0.20 6.67
CA CYS A 11 0.92 -0.93 7.30
C CYS A 11 1.70 -0.02 8.26
N ALA A 12 2.31 -0.62 9.29
CA ALA A 12 3.31 0.11 10.08
C ALA A 12 4.43 0.67 9.16
N PRO A 13 5.01 1.85 9.48
CA PRO A 13 6.12 2.39 8.71
C PRO A 13 7.30 1.43 8.70
N VAL A 14 7.94 1.33 7.55
CA VAL A 14 9.01 0.37 7.31
C VAL A 14 10.27 1.09 6.84
N SER A 15 11.40 0.76 7.45
CA SER A 15 12.74 1.16 7.03
C SER A 15 13.63 -0.08 6.97
N LEU A 16 14.84 0.03 6.43
CA LEU A 16 15.79 -1.09 6.47
C LEU A 16 16.11 -1.53 7.91
N GLN A 17 16.00 -0.63 8.90
CA GLN A 17 16.21 -0.94 10.31
C GLN A 17 15.09 -1.80 10.89
N THR A 18 13.85 -1.62 10.44
CA THR A 18 12.68 -2.35 10.96
C THR A 18 12.29 -3.57 10.12
N ALA A 19 12.55 -3.55 8.81
CA ALA A 19 12.07 -4.56 7.85
C ALA A 19 12.51 -6.01 8.17
N LYS A 20 13.67 -6.19 8.80
CA LYS A 20 14.18 -7.52 9.21
C LYS A 20 14.00 -7.83 10.69
N LYS A 21 13.59 -6.85 11.50
CA LYS A 21 13.56 -6.95 12.97
C LYS A 21 12.15 -7.05 13.54
N ARG A 22 11.14 -6.67 12.76
CA ARG A 22 9.74 -6.65 13.20
C ARG A 22 8.90 -7.61 12.39
N LEU A 23 7.90 -8.17 13.06
CA LEU A 23 6.81 -8.86 12.38
C LEU A 23 6.02 -7.87 11.52
N PHE A 24 5.45 -8.39 10.45
CA PHE A 24 4.55 -7.62 9.60
C PHE A 24 3.29 -7.23 10.40
N GLU A 25 2.93 -5.96 10.36
CA GLU A 25 1.84 -5.37 11.15
C GLU A 25 1.07 -4.37 10.29
N PHE A 26 -0.26 -4.44 10.37
CA PHE A 26 -1.15 -3.52 9.67
C PHE A 26 -2.44 -3.33 10.45
N VAL A 27 -3.17 -2.27 10.12
CA VAL A 27 -4.55 -2.08 10.53
C VAL A 27 -5.44 -1.94 9.31
N ILE A 28 -6.74 -2.20 9.52
CA ILE A 28 -7.77 -1.82 8.57
C ILE A 28 -8.64 -0.70 9.15
N LYS A 29 -9.03 0.25 8.31
CA LYS A 29 -9.87 1.39 8.70
C LYS A 29 -11.09 1.44 7.80
N GLU A 30 -12.29 1.44 8.37
CA GLU A 30 -13.53 1.57 7.61
C GLU A 30 -13.48 2.77 6.64
N ALA A 31 -13.95 2.54 5.41
CA ALA A 31 -13.97 3.53 4.35
C ALA A 31 -15.30 3.42 3.56
N SER A 32 -16.43 3.46 4.28
CA SER A 32 -17.77 3.21 3.72
C SER A 32 -18.13 4.12 2.55
N HIS A 33 -17.54 5.32 2.46
CA HIS A 33 -17.72 6.21 1.31
C HIS A 33 -17.21 5.63 -0.02
N LEU A 34 -16.24 4.71 0.01
CA LEU A 34 -15.75 4.03 -1.18
C LEU A 34 -16.74 2.98 -1.73
N GLU A 35 -17.70 2.51 -0.95
CA GLU A 35 -18.70 1.54 -1.41
C GLU A 35 -19.56 2.15 -2.52
N ASN A 36 -19.96 3.42 -2.31
CA ASN A 36 -20.81 4.19 -3.21
C ASN A 36 -20.01 5.07 -4.19
N ALA A 37 -18.67 4.99 -4.17
CA ALA A 37 -17.86 5.74 -5.11
C ALA A 37 -18.03 5.21 -6.53
N TRP A 38 -17.96 6.11 -7.50
CA TRP A 38 -17.88 5.75 -8.92
C TRP A 38 -16.50 5.16 -9.19
N VAL A 39 -16.45 3.97 -9.78
CA VAL A 39 -15.16 3.38 -10.17
C VAL A 39 -14.46 4.26 -11.21
N ASP A 40 -13.17 4.53 -10.98
CA ASP A 40 -12.36 5.35 -11.89
C ASP A 40 -11.51 4.44 -12.78
N THR A 41 -11.90 4.31 -14.05
CA THR A 41 -11.19 3.51 -15.05
C THR A 41 -10.11 4.28 -15.81
N GLU A 42 -10.04 5.61 -15.63
CA GLU A 42 -9.28 6.50 -16.51
C GLU A 42 -7.96 6.96 -15.89
N SER A 43 -7.94 7.30 -14.61
CA SER A 43 -6.78 7.90 -13.93
C SER A 43 -5.49 7.09 -14.06
N PHE A 44 -5.59 5.76 -14.06
CA PHE A 44 -4.44 4.84 -14.21
C PHE A 44 -4.42 4.11 -15.55
N SER A 45 -5.33 4.44 -16.48
CA SER A 45 -5.54 3.69 -17.73
C SER A 45 -4.27 3.55 -18.56
N LYS A 46 -3.43 4.60 -18.62
CA LYS A 46 -2.16 4.58 -19.37
C LYS A 46 -1.18 3.51 -18.88
N TYR A 47 -1.24 3.13 -17.61
CA TYR A 47 -0.40 2.09 -17.02
C TYR A 47 -1.08 0.71 -17.05
N LEU A 48 -2.41 0.67 -16.95
CA LEU A 48 -3.16 -0.57 -16.76
C LEU A 48 -3.65 -1.20 -18.08
N LYS A 49 -4.00 -0.40 -19.10
CA LYS A 49 -4.47 -0.90 -20.41
C LYS A 49 -3.51 -1.92 -21.06
N PRO A 50 -2.18 -1.77 -21.01
CA PRO A 50 -1.25 -2.77 -21.57
C PRO A 50 -1.30 -4.14 -20.88
N LEU A 51 -1.83 -4.20 -19.66
CA LEU A 51 -1.92 -5.41 -18.83
C LEU A 51 -3.35 -5.95 -18.74
N GLN A 52 -4.33 -5.33 -19.41
CA GLN A 52 -5.72 -5.71 -19.36
C GLN A 52 -5.92 -7.17 -19.81
N GLY A 53 -6.82 -7.88 -19.11
CA GLY A 53 -7.11 -9.29 -19.35
C GLY A 53 -6.10 -10.26 -18.72
N LYS A 54 -5.14 -9.77 -17.93
CA LYS A 54 -4.13 -10.58 -17.24
C LYS A 54 -4.23 -10.41 -15.72
N PRO A 55 -3.93 -11.46 -14.92
CA PRO A 55 -3.82 -11.35 -13.47
C PRO A 55 -2.51 -10.65 -13.08
N ALA A 56 -2.41 -9.36 -13.39
CA ALA A 56 -1.18 -8.57 -13.29
C ALA A 56 -1.41 -7.24 -12.54
N ALA A 57 -0.30 -6.63 -12.14
CA ALA A 57 -0.27 -5.31 -11.53
C ALA A 57 0.77 -4.42 -12.25
N ALA A 58 0.51 -3.12 -12.28
CA ALA A 58 1.45 -2.11 -12.74
C ALA A 58 2.03 -1.34 -11.55
N THR A 59 3.31 -1.00 -11.64
CA THR A 59 4.02 -0.12 -10.70
C THR A 59 4.40 1.17 -11.42
N PHE A 60 4.03 2.33 -10.86
CA PHE A 60 4.24 3.62 -11.51
C PHE A 60 4.33 4.78 -10.49
N PRO A 61 4.94 5.93 -10.83
CA PRO A 61 4.95 7.08 -9.94
C PRO A 61 3.57 7.77 -9.87
N ASN A 62 3.28 8.43 -8.74
CA ASN A 62 2.17 9.40 -8.69
C ASN A 62 2.47 10.62 -9.59
N LEU A 63 1.47 11.49 -9.79
CA LEU A 63 1.61 12.69 -10.63
C LEU A 63 2.82 13.58 -10.25
N GLY A 64 3.11 13.71 -8.95
CA GLY A 64 4.23 14.49 -8.45
C GLY A 64 5.58 13.74 -8.40
N GLY A 65 5.63 12.46 -8.78
CA GLY A 65 6.85 11.65 -8.80
C GLY A 65 7.41 11.22 -7.43
N SER A 66 6.90 11.76 -6.32
CA SER A 66 7.40 11.49 -4.96
C SER A 66 7.06 10.10 -4.42
N SER A 67 5.96 9.53 -4.91
CA SER A 67 5.36 8.31 -4.39
C SER A 67 5.30 7.24 -5.47
N THR A 68 5.42 5.99 -5.06
CA THR A 68 5.24 4.84 -5.95
C THR A 68 3.86 4.27 -5.71
N LEU A 69 3.14 3.98 -6.78
CA LEU A 69 1.82 3.38 -6.76
C LEU A 69 1.92 1.99 -7.38
N VAL A 70 1.23 1.01 -6.79
CA VAL A 70 1.06 -0.32 -7.34
C VAL A 70 -0.43 -0.60 -7.47
N SER A 71 -0.90 -0.91 -8.66
CA SER A 71 -2.32 -1.07 -8.96
C SER A 71 -2.56 -2.31 -9.82
N PRO A 72 -3.55 -3.17 -9.49
CA PRO A 72 -3.96 -4.25 -10.38
C PRO A 72 -4.51 -3.71 -11.70
N ALA A 73 -4.27 -4.45 -12.77
CA ALA A 73 -5.01 -4.32 -14.03
C ALA A 73 -6.26 -5.19 -13.98
N GLN A 74 -7.28 -4.84 -14.75
CA GLN A 74 -8.50 -5.66 -14.83
C GLN A 74 -8.21 -7.02 -15.48
N ASP A 75 -8.46 -8.10 -14.75
CA ASP A 75 -8.41 -9.47 -15.25
C ASP A 75 -9.64 -9.76 -16.13
N ALA A 76 -9.53 -10.72 -17.04
CA ALA A 76 -10.58 -11.09 -18.00
C ALA A 76 -11.85 -11.62 -17.32
N THR A 77 -11.75 -12.11 -16.09
CA THR A 77 -12.85 -12.70 -15.33
C THR A 77 -13.54 -11.73 -14.36
N MET A 78 -13.04 -10.50 -14.26
CA MET A 78 -13.47 -9.51 -13.27
C MET A 78 -13.98 -8.23 -13.93
N THR A 79 -14.84 -7.53 -13.21
CA THR A 79 -15.42 -6.24 -13.61
C THR A 79 -14.64 -5.08 -13.00
N ALA A 80 -14.74 -3.87 -13.56
CA ALA A 80 -14.11 -2.68 -13.01
C ALA A 80 -14.49 -2.43 -11.53
N GLU A 81 -15.75 -2.65 -11.17
CA GLU A 81 -16.27 -2.52 -9.80
C GLU A 81 -15.50 -3.38 -8.77
N ASP A 82 -14.95 -4.51 -9.20
CA ASP A 82 -14.17 -5.40 -8.35
C ASP A 82 -12.81 -4.80 -7.95
N TYR A 83 -12.35 -3.81 -8.71
CA TYR A 83 -11.09 -3.10 -8.46
C TYR A 83 -11.27 -1.80 -7.69
N LYS A 84 -12.51 -1.38 -7.36
CA LYS A 84 -12.78 -0.07 -6.74
C LYS A 84 -11.95 0.21 -5.47
N HIS A 85 -11.79 -0.80 -4.61
CA HIS A 85 -11.04 -0.70 -3.36
C HIS A 85 -10.51 -2.08 -2.91
N ILE A 86 -9.58 -2.10 -1.96
CA ILE A 86 -8.88 -3.33 -1.52
C ILE A 86 -9.85 -4.43 -1.06
N GLY A 87 -10.90 -4.05 -0.33
CA GLY A 87 -11.92 -4.98 0.14
C GLY A 87 -12.71 -5.67 -0.98
N SER A 88 -12.99 -5.00 -2.09
CA SER A 88 -13.69 -5.61 -3.25
C SER A 88 -12.73 -6.56 -3.96
N PHE A 89 -11.50 -6.10 -4.18
CA PHE A 89 -10.48 -6.84 -4.92
C PHE A 89 -10.10 -8.16 -4.23
N PHE A 90 -9.66 -8.15 -2.97
CA PHE A 90 -9.19 -9.39 -2.31
C PHE A 90 -10.30 -10.41 -2.03
N ARG A 91 -11.58 -10.01 -2.14
CA ARG A 91 -12.71 -10.95 -2.02
C ARG A 91 -13.00 -11.71 -3.30
N LYS A 92 -12.62 -11.16 -4.45
CA LYS A 92 -13.04 -11.64 -5.77
C LYS A 92 -11.88 -12.05 -6.66
N ALA A 93 -10.71 -11.43 -6.49
CA ALA A 93 -9.52 -11.70 -7.27
C ALA A 93 -9.03 -13.14 -7.08
N SER A 94 -8.57 -13.75 -8.16
CA SER A 94 -7.89 -15.04 -8.12
C SER A 94 -6.64 -14.96 -7.24
N ALA A 95 -6.25 -16.08 -6.62
CA ALA A 95 -5.02 -16.15 -5.83
C ALA A 95 -3.80 -15.66 -6.62
N THR A 96 -3.72 -16.02 -7.91
CA THR A 96 -2.67 -15.57 -8.81
C THR A 96 -2.61 -14.05 -8.95
N GLN A 97 -3.76 -13.37 -9.08
CA GLN A 97 -3.78 -11.92 -9.19
C GLN A 97 -3.46 -11.24 -7.84
N GLN A 98 -3.95 -11.80 -6.74
CA GLN A 98 -3.59 -11.32 -5.39
C GLN A 98 -2.08 -11.39 -5.17
N ASP A 99 -1.46 -12.53 -5.50
CA ASP A 99 -0.02 -12.75 -5.43
C ASP A 99 0.75 -11.79 -6.34
N ALA A 100 0.27 -11.56 -7.57
CA ALA A 100 0.90 -10.63 -8.50
C ALA A 100 0.94 -9.19 -7.94
N VAL A 101 -0.16 -8.72 -7.32
CA VAL A 101 -0.22 -7.41 -6.66
C VAL A 101 0.72 -7.37 -5.46
N LEU A 102 0.64 -8.34 -4.54
CA LEU A 102 1.45 -8.38 -3.34
C LEU A 102 2.95 -8.47 -3.66
N LYS A 103 3.32 -9.26 -4.69
CA LYS A 103 4.69 -9.34 -5.19
C LYS A 103 5.16 -7.99 -5.75
N ALA A 104 4.35 -7.34 -6.59
CA ALA A 104 4.69 -6.03 -7.15
C ALA A 104 4.86 -4.97 -6.05
N VAL A 105 4.04 -5.01 -5.00
CA VAL A 105 4.19 -4.19 -3.80
C VAL A 105 5.51 -4.46 -3.10
N GLY A 106 5.86 -5.73 -2.85
CA GLY A 106 7.11 -6.11 -2.20
C GLY A 106 8.35 -5.72 -3.00
N ASP A 107 8.30 -5.85 -4.34
CA ASP A 107 9.38 -5.44 -5.24
C ASP A 107 9.55 -3.92 -5.23
N ALA A 108 8.46 -3.16 -5.38
CA ALA A 108 8.48 -1.70 -5.34
C ALA A 108 8.95 -1.16 -3.98
N LEU A 109 8.51 -1.77 -2.88
CA LEU A 109 8.93 -1.40 -1.54
C LEU A 109 10.43 -1.65 -1.34
N ARG A 110 10.93 -2.83 -1.76
CA ARG A 110 12.35 -3.18 -1.69
C ARG A 110 13.20 -2.18 -2.47
N GLU A 111 12.80 -1.84 -3.70
CA GLU A 111 13.50 -0.86 -4.52
C GLU A 111 13.57 0.52 -3.83
N ARG A 112 12.45 0.98 -3.26
CA ARG A 112 12.38 2.27 -2.57
C ARG A 112 13.21 2.32 -1.30
N LEU A 113 13.22 1.24 -0.51
CA LEU A 113 14.06 1.11 0.68
C LEU A 113 15.56 1.12 0.34
N THR A 114 15.95 0.52 -0.78
CA THR A 114 17.36 0.55 -1.25
C THR A 114 17.77 1.95 -1.71
N ARG A 115 16.85 2.72 -2.30
CA ARG A 115 17.13 4.08 -2.80
C ARG A 115 17.37 5.11 -1.69
N ASP A 116 16.64 4.99 -0.57
CA ASP A 116 16.87 5.81 0.63
C ASP A 116 16.92 4.91 1.89
N PRO A 117 18.10 4.37 2.21
CA PRO A 117 18.29 3.44 3.33
C PRO A 117 17.91 3.98 4.71
N LYS A 118 17.88 5.31 4.87
CA LYS A 118 17.70 5.97 6.17
C LYS A 118 16.25 6.41 6.41
N ALA A 119 15.50 6.69 5.35
CA ALA A 119 14.11 7.12 5.47
C ALA A 119 13.14 5.94 5.62
N PRO A 120 12.19 6.00 6.56
CA PRO A 120 11.06 5.08 6.55
C PRO A 120 10.11 5.39 5.37
N LEU A 121 9.33 4.39 4.98
CA LEU A 121 8.28 4.47 3.98
C LEU A 121 6.95 4.08 4.60
N TRP A 122 5.88 4.63 4.02
CA TRP A 122 4.51 4.44 4.46
C TRP A 122 3.71 3.77 3.36
N LEU A 123 3.10 2.63 3.68
CA LEU A 123 2.35 1.77 2.77
C LEU A 123 0.85 1.79 3.13
N ASN A 124 0.01 2.25 2.21
CA ASN A 124 -1.45 2.29 2.44
C ASN A 124 -2.26 2.13 1.15
N THR A 125 -3.59 1.98 1.27
CA THR A 125 -4.53 1.96 0.13
C THR A 125 -5.55 3.09 0.16
N GLU A 126 -5.17 4.27 0.65
CA GLU A 126 -6.03 5.44 0.55
C GLU A 126 -6.30 5.73 -0.94
N GLY A 127 -7.58 5.84 -1.28
CA GLY A 127 -8.03 5.94 -2.67
C GLY A 127 -9.29 6.79 -2.83
N SER A 128 -9.58 7.71 -1.90
CA SER A 128 -10.77 8.57 -1.96
C SER A 128 -10.71 9.56 -3.13
N GLY A 129 -9.51 9.84 -3.65
CA GLY A 129 -9.33 10.67 -4.84
C GLY A 129 -9.42 9.92 -6.18
N VAL A 130 -9.16 8.61 -6.18
CA VAL A 130 -9.20 7.74 -7.36
C VAL A 130 -9.71 6.37 -6.91
N ALA A 131 -10.99 6.08 -7.19
CA ALA A 131 -11.65 4.85 -6.77
C ALA A 131 -11.30 3.68 -7.69
N TRP A 132 -10.02 3.34 -7.68
CA TRP A 132 -9.41 2.14 -8.22
C TRP A 132 -8.30 1.73 -7.27
N LEU A 133 -8.22 0.47 -6.88
CA LEU A 133 -7.28 -0.03 -5.89
C LEU A 133 -5.87 0.36 -6.31
N HIS A 134 -5.18 1.08 -5.43
CA HIS A 134 -3.76 1.30 -5.56
C HIS A 134 -3.13 1.28 -4.18
N VAL A 135 -2.04 0.52 -4.06
CA VAL A 135 -1.16 0.59 -2.91
C VAL A 135 -0.20 1.75 -3.13
N ARG A 136 -0.18 2.66 -2.18
CA ARG A 136 0.69 3.82 -2.14
C ARG A 136 1.91 3.50 -1.31
N ILE A 137 3.10 3.81 -1.84
CA ILE A 137 4.39 3.80 -1.14
C ILE A 137 4.87 5.25 -1.08
N ASP A 138 4.54 5.91 0.02
CA ASP A 138 4.75 7.33 0.23
C ASP A 138 5.99 7.59 1.11
N PRO A 139 6.73 8.69 0.88
CA PRO A 139 7.84 9.12 1.74
C PRO A 139 7.38 9.87 3.00
N THR A 140 6.07 10.08 3.16
CA THR A 140 5.45 10.72 4.32
C THR A 140 4.07 10.09 4.60
N PRO A 141 3.57 10.09 5.84
CA PRO A 141 2.29 9.46 6.21
C PRO A 141 1.07 10.33 5.87
N LYS A 142 1.04 11.01 4.72
CA LYS A 142 0.00 11.98 4.36
C LYS A 142 -1.43 11.40 4.42
N TYR A 143 -1.56 10.11 4.10
CA TYR A 143 -2.84 9.43 3.89
C TYR A 143 -3.22 8.43 5.00
N TYR A 144 -2.47 8.42 6.09
CA TYR A 144 -2.73 7.48 7.19
C TYR A 144 -3.84 7.99 8.10
N HIS A 145 -4.84 7.17 8.39
CA HIS A 145 -5.87 7.47 9.38
C HIS A 145 -5.48 6.96 10.78
N HIS A 146 -4.64 5.92 10.86
CA HIS A 146 -4.14 5.39 12.13
C HIS A 146 -2.96 6.21 12.64
N ARG A 147 -3.20 7.03 13.68
CA ARG A 147 -2.23 7.99 14.22
C ARG A 147 -0.87 7.37 14.64
N PRO A 148 -0.81 6.21 15.33
CA PRO A 148 0.47 5.61 15.74
C PRO A 148 1.45 5.39 14.58
N TYR A 149 0.97 4.96 13.41
CA TYR A 149 1.81 4.69 12.24
C TYR A 149 2.34 5.95 11.55
N ARG A 150 1.90 7.14 11.95
CA ARG A 150 2.44 8.40 11.39
C ARG A 150 3.82 8.75 11.98
N SER A 151 4.24 8.11 13.06
CA SER A 151 5.56 8.36 13.65
C SER A 151 6.67 7.68 12.83
N LYS A 152 7.74 8.42 12.53
CA LYS A 152 8.97 7.88 11.92
C LYS A 152 9.70 6.91 12.85
N GLU A 153 9.47 7.05 14.15
CA GLU A 153 10.12 6.28 15.20
C GLU A 153 9.32 5.03 15.58
N TYR A 154 8.15 4.80 14.95
CA TYR A 154 7.27 3.70 15.30
C TYR A 154 7.98 2.34 15.21
N GLY A 155 8.15 1.71 16.37
CA GLY A 155 8.85 0.43 16.55
C GLY A 155 10.34 0.45 16.23
N LEU A 156 10.98 1.62 16.26
CA LEU A 156 12.39 1.68 16.60
C LEU A 156 12.47 1.40 18.12
N SER A 157 13.25 0.40 18.53
CA SER A 157 13.61 0.25 19.93
C SER A 157 14.47 1.45 20.32
N SER A 158 14.15 2.12 21.43
CA SER A 158 15.13 2.99 22.08
C SER A 158 16.33 2.12 22.45
N GLU A 159 17.49 2.33 21.84
CA GLU A 159 18.73 2.00 22.53
C GLU A 159 18.72 2.85 23.79
N THR A 160 18.43 2.22 24.93
CA THR A 160 18.70 2.83 26.24
C THR A 160 20.18 3.19 26.25
N CYS A 161 20.45 4.48 26.43
CA CYS A 161 21.75 4.98 26.84
C CYS A 161 22.12 4.36 28.21
N GLU A 162 22.68 3.16 28.23
CA GLU A 162 23.40 2.56 29.35
C GLU A 162 24.62 1.86 28.71
N SER A 163 25.82 2.43 28.68
CA SER A 163 26.60 2.81 29.85
C SER A 163 27.54 3.97 29.51
N SER A 164 27.27 5.13 30.10
CA SER A 164 28.32 6.06 30.50
C SER A 164 28.54 5.87 31.99
N SER A 165 29.44 4.96 32.35
CA SER A 165 30.12 5.00 33.65
C SER A 165 31.58 4.66 33.39
N VAL A 166 32.34 5.73 33.15
CA VAL A 166 33.77 5.77 33.41
C VAL A 166 33.95 5.74 34.93
N CYS A 167 34.65 4.74 35.42
CA CYS A 167 35.73 4.75 36.43
C CYS A 167 36.02 3.30 36.85
#